data_AF-A0A0N4T952-F1
#
_entry.id   AF-A0A0N4T952-F1
#
_cell.length_a   1.000
_cell.length_b   1.000
_cell.length_c   1.000
_cell.angle_alpha   90.00
_cell.angle_beta   90.00
_cell.angle_gamma   90.00
#
_symmetry.space_group_name_H-M   'P 1'
#
loop_
_entity.id
_entity.type
_entity.pdbx_description
1 polymer ?
#
loop_
_entity_poly.entity_id
_entity_poly.type
_entity_poly.pdbx_seq_one_letter_code
_entity_poly.pdbx_strand_id
1 'polypeptide(L)'
;MKFKPRNTTFSISVCCYISLVVSARNIYLSYFVDHTGKQDNFYEICLPLFPSLILFSISVFWALYSPGNIVERDPRLYLYTMGTVFSNIACKLIIAQMCNTRAELFNLCLAMYSIVAVTSLSGFLSAYQELIFLRFAVVVITLAHLHFGICVVRQLCGHFKIHAFSLRYLQQSSKKSQ
;
A
#
# COMPACT_ATOMS: atom_id res chain seq x y z
N MET A 1 1.45 -5.41 -35.28
CA MET A 1 2.15 -5.66 -34.00
C MET A 1 2.62 -4.33 -33.43
N LYS A 2 1.91 -3.75 -32.46
CA LYS A 2 2.35 -2.53 -31.78
C LYS A 2 3.45 -2.89 -30.78
N PHE A 3 4.63 -2.30 -30.95
CA PHE A 3 5.75 -2.41 -30.03
C PHE A 3 5.33 -1.88 -28.66
N LYS A 4 5.00 -2.78 -27.73
CA LYS A 4 4.77 -2.47 -26.31
C LYS A 4 6.15 -2.13 -25.71
N PRO A 5 6.46 -0.89 -25.27
CA PRO A 5 7.70 -0.57 -24.57
C PRO A 5 7.91 -1.49 -23.37
N ARG A 6 8.75 -2.50 -23.59
CA ARG A 6 9.06 -3.62 -22.67
C ARG A 6 9.63 -3.15 -21.32
N ASN A 7 10.20 -1.95 -21.28
CA ASN A 7 10.99 -1.46 -20.16
C ASN A 7 10.14 -1.07 -18.95
N THR A 8 8.96 -0.46 -19.16
CA THR A 8 8.11 0.01 -18.04
C THR A 8 7.44 -1.15 -17.33
N THR A 9 6.89 -2.10 -18.09
CA THR A 9 6.30 -3.33 -17.53
C THR A 9 7.35 -4.19 -16.83
N PHE A 10 8.55 -4.29 -17.39
CA PHE A 10 9.67 -4.98 -16.74
C PHE A 10 10.06 -4.30 -15.42
N SER A 11 10.16 -2.96 -15.42
CA SER A 11 10.47 -2.20 -14.21
C SER A 11 9.42 -2.40 -13.11
N ILE A 12 8.12 -2.40 -13.44
CA ILE A 12 7.04 -2.66 -12.48
C ILE A 12 7.15 -4.09 -11.93
N SER A 13 7.37 -5.09 -12.78
CA SER A 13 7.53 -6.48 -12.35
C SER A 13 8.73 -6.67 -11.41
N VAL A 14 9.86 -6.01 -11.71
CA VAL A 14 11.04 -6.03 -10.84
C VAL A 14 10.73 -5.36 -9.49
N CYS A 15 10.06 -4.20 -9.48
CA CYS A 15 9.66 -3.53 -8.24
C CYS A 15 8.73 -4.41 -7.38
N CYS A 16 7.75 -5.07 -7.99
CA CYS A 16 6.86 -6.00 -7.29
C CYS A 16 7.63 -7.18 -6.69
N TYR A 17 8.56 -7.77 -7.46
CA TYR A 17 9.39 -8.89 -7.00
C TYR A 17 10.28 -8.49 -5.81
N ILE A 18 10.98 -7.36 -5.89
CA ILE A 18 11.81 -6.86 -4.79
C ILE A 18 10.95 -6.61 -3.54
N SER A 19 9.78 -5.99 -3.69
CA SER A 19 8.88 -5.69 -2.57
C SER A 19 8.38 -6.96 -1.89
N LEU A 20 8.11 -8.02 -2.67
CA LEU A 20 7.72 -9.33 -2.18
C LEU A 20 8.87 -10.01 -1.41
N VAL A 21 10.09 -9.96 -1.95
CA VAL A 21 11.28 -10.51 -1.30
C VAL A 21 11.56 -9.79 0.03
N VAL A 22 11.48 -8.46 0.06
CA VAL A 22 11.66 -7.68 1.28
C VAL A 22 10.58 -8.02 2.32
N SER A 23 9.32 -8.13 1.89
CA SER A 23 8.23 -8.51 2.80
C SER A 23 8.42 -9.91 3.37
N ALA A 24 8.85 -10.88 2.55
CA ALA A 24 9.16 -12.24 3.01
C ALA A 24 10.37 -12.26 3.97
N ARG A 25 11.40 -11.48 3.67
CA ARG A 25 12.59 -11.31 4.54
C ARG A 25 12.21 -10.70 5.89
N ASN A 26 11.31 -9.72 5.91
CA ASN A 26 10.85 -9.10 7.15
C ASN A 26 10.09 -10.10 8.04
N ILE A 27 9.27 -10.98 7.44
CA ILE A 27 8.60 -12.06 8.19
C ILE A 27 9.62 -13.08 8.70
N TYR A 28 10.56 -13.49 7.85
CA TYR A 28 11.61 -14.44 8.23
C TYR A 28 12.43 -13.92 9.41
N LEU A 29 12.89 -12.66 9.36
CA LEU A 29 13.67 -12.04 10.41
C LEU A 29 12.86 -11.95 11.72
N SER A 30 11.62 -11.47 11.66
CA SER A 30 10.76 -11.32 12.84
C SER A 30 10.48 -12.64 13.56
N TYR A 31 10.32 -13.74 12.81
CA TYR A 31 9.95 -15.04 13.39
C TYR A 31 11.15 -15.91 13.78
N PHE A 32 12.13 -16.05 12.88
CA PHE A 32 13.25 -16.97 13.04
C PHE A 32 14.47 -16.36 13.73
N VAL A 33 14.65 -15.03 13.65
CA VAL A 33 15.83 -14.35 14.19
C VAL A 33 15.49 -13.58 15.45
N ASP A 34 14.48 -12.70 15.38
CA ASP A 34 14.14 -11.81 16.49
C ASP A 34 13.18 -12.46 17.50
N HIS A 35 12.56 -13.59 17.15
CA HIS A 35 11.52 -14.27 17.95
C HIS A 35 10.43 -13.32 18.49
N THR A 36 10.14 -12.25 17.75
CA THR A 36 9.16 -11.20 18.11
C THR A 36 7.74 -11.57 17.67
N GLY A 37 7.59 -12.67 16.93
CA GLY A 37 6.31 -13.19 16.46
C GLY A 37 5.44 -13.71 17.60
N LYS A 38 4.48 -12.91 18.06
CA LYS A 38 3.51 -13.28 19.10
C LYS A 38 2.36 -14.17 18.62
N GLN A 39 2.31 -14.51 17.33
CA GLN A 39 1.16 -15.18 16.73
C GLN A 39 1.46 -16.68 16.57
N ASP A 40 0.64 -17.56 17.15
CA ASP A 40 0.87 -19.01 17.15
C ASP A 40 0.47 -19.69 15.83
N ASN A 41 -0.25 -18.98 14.95
CA ASN A 41 -0.78 -19.51 13.71
C ASN A 41 -0.03 -18.97 12.49
N PHE A 42 0.48 -19.86 11.62
CA PHE A 42 1.09 -19.52 10.34
C PHE A 42 0.22 -18.61 9.47
N TYR A 43 -1.10 -18.74 9.57
CA TYR A 43 -2.04 -17.85 8.88
C TYR A 43 -1.91 -16.39 9.33
N GLU A 44 -1.77 -16.15 10.63
CA GLU A 44 -1.62 -14.80 11.20
C GLU A 44 -0.24 -14.20 10.90
N ILE A 45 0.78 -15.05 10.82
CA ILE A 45 2.15 -14.67 10.45
C ILE A 45 2.22 -14.23 8.97
N CYS A 46 1.49 -14.92 8.08
CA CYS A 46 1.42 -14.60 6.66
C CYS A 46 0.38 -13.54 6.30
N LEU A 47 -0.46 -13.15 7.26
CA LEU A 47 -1.49 -12.12 7.10
C LEU A 47 -0.97 -10.77 6.54
N PRO A 48 0.24 -10.29 6.88
CA PRO A 48 0.84 -9.10 6.26
C PRO A 48 1.22 -9.28 4.79
N LEU A 49 1.58 -10.51 4.42
CA LEU A 49 2.04 -10.86 3.08
C LEU A 49 0.86 -10.93 2.12
N PHE A 50 -0.26 -11.50 2.56
CA PHE A 50 -1.42 -11.79 1.72
C PHE A 50 -2.02 -10.58 0.96
N PRO A 51 -2.35 -9.43 1.61
CA PRO A 51 -2.92 -8.28 0.90
C PRO A 51 -1.90 -7.61 -0.02
N SER A 52 -0.62 -7.61 0.35
CA SER A 52 0.47 -7.10 -0.50
C SER A 52 0.68 -7.98 -1.73
N LEU A 53 0.64 -9.31 -1.57
CA LEU A 53 0.70 -10.27 -2.66
C LEU A 53 -0.47 -10.09 -3.63
N ILE A 54 -1.70 -9.99 -3.12
CA ILE A 54 -2.88 -9.75 -3.95
C ILE A 54 -2.72 -8.44 -4.75
N LEU A 55 -2.26 -7.36 -4.10
CA LEU A 55 -2.04 -6.09 -4.77
C LEU A 55 -1.00 -6.21 -5.91
N PHE A 56 0.13 -6.86 -5.66
CA PHE A 56 1.17 -7.05 -6.67
C PHE A 56 0.72 -7.97 -7.81
N SER A 57 0.01 -9.07 -7.50
CA SER A 57 -0.55 -9.95 -8.51
C SER A 57 -1.52 -9.19 -9.42
N ILE A 58 -2.50 -8.48 -8.84
CA ILE A 58 -3.47 -7.69 -9.61
C ILE A 58 -2.74 -6.64 -10.45
N SER A 59 -1.74 -5.97 -9.89
CA SER A 59 -0.96 -4.94 -10.60
C SER A 59 -0.16 -5.53 -11.78
N VAL A 60 0.46 -6.69 -11.61
CA VAL A 60 1.17 -7.37 -12.71
C VAL A 60 0.20 -7.84 -13.79
N PHE A 61 -0.93 -8.44 -13.41
CA PHE A 61 -1.98 -8.84 -14.34
C PHE A 61 -2.52 -7.63 -15.11
N TRP A 62 -2.80 -6.54 -14.41
CA TRP A 62 -3.32 -5.32 -15.02
C TRP A 62 -2.31 -4.70 -16.00
N ALA A 63 -1.02 -4.67 -15.65
CA ALA A 63 0.04 -4.16 -16.54
C ALA A 63 0.25 -5.03 -17.80
N LEU A 64 0.12 -6.36 -17.67
CA LEU A 64 0.29 -7.28 -18.79
C LEU A 64 -0.90 -7.28 -19.75
N TYR A 65 -2.12 -7.32 -19.22
CA TYR A 65 -3.35 -7.56 -19.99
C TYR A 65 -4.21 -6.31 -20.27
N SER A 66 -3.88 -5.12 -19.74
CA SER A 66 -4.67 -3.91 -20.00
C SER A 66 -4.74 -3.59 -21.51
N PRO A 67 -5.94 -3.53 -22.11
CA PRO A 67 -6.13 -3.23 -23.54
C PRO A 67 -5.89 -1.76 -23.87
N GLY A 68 -6.04 -0.86 -22.91
CA GLY A 68 -5.85 0.58 -23.06
C GLY A 68 -4.40 1.07 -22.88
N ASN A 69 -3.45 0.18 -22.55
CA ASN A 69 -2.05 0.51 -22.24
C ASN A 69 -1.93 1.69 -21.25
N ILE A 70 -2.72 1.68 -20.17
CA ILE A 70 -2.70 2.73 -19.14
C ILE A 70 -1.28 2.98 -18.61
N VAL A 71 -0.52 1.90 -18.41
CA VAL A 71 0.87 1.93 -17.92
C VAL A 71 1.80 2.72 -18.85
N GLU A 72 1.54 2.73 -20.15
CA GLU A 72 2.34 3.51 -21.11
C GLU A 72 1.86 4.95 -21.21
N ARG A 73 0.56 5.17 -21.00
CA ARG A 73 -0.07 6.47 -21.09
C ARG A 73 0.26 7.37 -19.90
N ASP A 74 0.12 6.84 -18.68
CA ASP A 74 0.35 7.56 -17.43
C ASP A 74 0.97 6.64 -16.36
N PRO A 75 2.23 6.21 -16.51
CA PRO A 75 2.92 5.32 -15.55
C PRO A 75 3.01 5.93 -14.15
N ARG A 76 3.10 7.26 -14.05
CA ARG A 76 3.20 7.99 -12.78
C ARG A 76 1.94 7.81 -11.93
N LEU A 77 0.78 7.96 -12.55
CA LEU A 77 -0.52 7.84 -11.88
C LEU A 77 -0.74 6.39 -11.44
N TYR A 78 -0.39 5.43 -12.29
CA TYR A 78 -0.45 4.01 -11.99
C TYR A 78 0.39 3.63 -10.75
N LEU A 79 1.68 4.01 -10.75
CA LEU A 79 2.58 3.76 -9.63
C LEU A 79 2.14 4.48 -8.35
N TYR A 80 1.64 5.71 -8.47
CA TYR A 80 1.10 6.47 -7.34
C TYR A 80 -0.11 5.76 -6.70
N THR A 81 -1.02 5.22 -7.51
CA THR A 81 -2.19 4.49 -7.03
C THR A 81 -1.76 3.22 -6.29
N MET A 82 -0.91 2.41 -6.93
CA MET A 82 -0.40 1.17 -6.36
C MET A 82 0.33 1.43 -5.04
N GLY A 83 1.19 2.45 -5.02
CA GLY A 83 1.90 2.90 -3.81
C GLY A 83 0.96 3.35 -2.70
N THR A 84 -0.09 4.12 -3.02
CA THR A 84 -1.06 4.61 -2.01
C THR A 84 -1.82 3.46 -1.35
N VAL A 85 -2.24 2.47 -2.13
CA VAL A 85 -2.92 1.28 -1.59
C VAL A 85 -1.96 0.44 -0.74
N PHE A 86 -0.72 0.27 -1.20
CA PHE A 86 0.32 -0.41 -0.43
C PHE A 86 0.63 0.29 0.90
N SER A 87 0.76 1.62 0.90
CA SER A 87 0.95 2.42 2.12
C SER A 87 -0.20 2.26 3.10
N ASN A 88 -1.45 2.19 2.63
CA ASN A 88 -2.61 1.94 3.50
C ASN A 88 -2.51 0.57 4.18
N ILE A 89 -2.17 -0.48 3.43
CA ILE A 89 -1.94 -1.83 3.96
C ILE A 89 -0.80 -1.80 4.99
N ALA A 90 0.36 -1.21 4.65
CA ALA A 90 1.51 -1.12 5.54
C ALA A 90 1.21 -0.36 6.84
N CYS A 91 0.51 0.78 6.78
CA CYS A 91 0.11 1.52 7.97
C CYS A 91 -0.76 0.68 8.91
N LYS A 92 -1.77 -0.02 8.38
CA LYS A 92 -2.61 -0.91 9.18
C LYS A 92 -1.84 -2.05 9.83
N LEU A 93 -0.87 -2.61 9.12
CA LEU A 93 0.00 -3.64 9.66
C LEU A 93 0.85 -3.12 10.82
N ILE A 94 1.47 -1.94 10.67
CA ILE A 94 2.26 -1.33 11.74
C ILE A 94 1.39 -1.10 12.99
N ILE A 95 0.18 -0.56 12.83
CA ILE A 95 -0.75 -0.33 13.95
C ILE A 95 -1.15 -1.65 14.61
N ALA A 96 -1.49 -2.67 13.81
CA ALA A 96 -1.85 -3.99 14.31
C ALA A 96 -0.74 -4.61 15.16
N GLN A 97 0.52 -4.48 14.72
CA GLN A 97 1.69 -4.96 15.46
C GLN A 97 1.92 -4.17 16.76
N MET A 98 1.79 -2.84 16.73
CA MET A 98 1.99 -2.00 17.92
C MET A 98 0.90 -2.19 18.98
N CYS A 99 -0.35 -2.37 18.56
CA CYS A 99 -1.49 -2.55 19.47
C CYS A 99 -1.74 -4.01 19.86
N ASN A 100 -0.97 -4.97 19.31
CA ASN A 100 -1.21 -6.41 19.47
C ASN A 100 -2.65 -6.82 19.07
N THR A 101 -3.18 -6.18 18.04
CA THR A 101 -4.53 -6.42 17.50
C THR A 101 -4.42 -7.11 16.15
N ARG A 102 -5.39 -7.95 15.79
CA ARG A 102 -5.38 -8.61 14.47
C ARG A 102 -5.48 -7.58 13.34
N ALA A 103 -4.63 -7.73 12.32
CA ALA A 103 -4.68 -6.88 11.14
C ALA A 103 -5.91 -7.26 10.31
N GLU A 104 -6.80 -6.29 10.05
CA GLU A 104 -7.92 -6.54 9.15
C GLU A 104 -7.44 -6.74 7.72
N LEU A 105 -7.71 -7.93 7.17
CA LEU A 105 -7.22 -8.38 5.88
C LEU A 105 -7.90 -7.66 4.70
N PHE A 106 -9.14 -7.20 4.90
CA PHE A 106 -9.95 -6.63 3.84
C PHE A 106 -9.90 -5.10 3.88
N ASN A 107 -9.03 -4.54 3.04
CA ASN A 107 -8.93 -3.10 2.90
C ASN A 107 -9.88 -2.58 1.83
N LEU A 108 -10.76 -1.65 2.21
CA LEU A 108 -11.64 -0.93 1.27
C LEU A 108 -10.85 -0.32 0.10
N CYS A 109 -9.62 0.16 0.34
CA CYS A 109 -8.72 0.63 -0.73
C CYS A 109 -8.29 -0.49 -1.71
N LEU A 110 -8.06 -1.71 -1.22
CA LEU A 110 -7.73 -2.86 -2.07
C LEU A 110 -8.94 -3.29 -2.90
N ALA A 111 -10.14 -3.27 -2.31
CA ALA A 111 -11.40 -3.52 -3.02
C ALA A 111 -11.64 -2.48 -4.12
N MET A 112 -11.43 -1.19 -3.81
CA MET A 112 -11.54 -0.12 -4.82
C MET A 112 -10.53 -0.29 -5.96
N TYR A 113 -9.27 -0.62 -5.63
CA TYR A 113 -8.23 -0.87 -6.65
C TYR A 113 -8.57 -2.05 -7.55
N SER A 114 -9.07 -3.15 -6.98
CA SER A 114 -9.45 -4.34 -7.74
C SER A 114 -10.65 -4.09 -8.65
N ILE A 115 -11.65 -3.30 -8.21
CA ILE A 115 -12.77 -2.86 -9.08
C ILE A 115 -12.24 -2.07 -10.29
N VAL A 116 -11.32 -1.12 -10.07
CA VAL A 116 -10.73 -0.33 -11.16
C VAL A 116 -9.95 -1.21 -12.14
N ALA A 117 -9.15 -2.16 -11.63
CA ALA A 117 -8.39 -3.09 -12.45
C ALA A 117 -9.29 -3.99 -13.29
N VAL A 118 -10.36 -4.57 -12.70
CA VAL A 118 -11.32 -5.42 -13.42
C VAL A 118 -12.08 -4.62 -14.47
N THR A 119 -12.53 -3.41 -14.13
CA THR A 119 -13.25 -2.53 -15.06
C THR A 119 -12.37 -2.16 -16.26
N SER A 120 -11.09 -1.87 -16.03
CA SER A 120 -10.10 -1.62 -17.09
C SER A 120 -9.84 -2.87 -17.96
N LEU A 121 -9.70 -4.04 -17.34
CA LEU A 121 -9.46 -5.31 -18.05
C LEU A 121 -10.66 -5.75 -18.90
N SER A 122 -11.87 -5.34 -18.52
CA SER A 122 -13.10 -5.68 -19.25
C SER A 122 -13.14 -5.12 -20.68
N GLY A 123 -12.32 -4.10 -20.99
CA GLY A 123 -12.20 -3.54 -22.34
C GLY A 123 -13.45 -2.81 -22.84
N PHE A 124 -14.49 -2.66 -22.01
CA PHE A 124 -15.74 -1.98 -22.36
C PHE A 124 -15.60 -0.46 -22.49
N LEU A 125 -14.57 0.12 -21.89
CA LEU A 125 -14.35 1.56 -21.85
C LEU A 125 -13.33 1.99 -22.90
N SER A 126 -13.57 3.14 -23.54
CA SER A 126 -12.54 3.80 -24.35
C SER A 126 -11.38 4.21 -23.45
N ALA A 127 -10.16 4.12 -23.97
CA ALA A 127 -8.95 4.35 -23.19
C ALA A 127 -8.82 5.78 -22.62
N TYR A 128 -9.61 6.74 -23.12
CA TYR A 128 -9.78 8.07 -22.50
C TYR A 128 -10.69 8.04 -21.26
N GLN A 129 -11.80 7.31 -21.33
CA GLN A 129 -12.74 7.15 -20.21
C GLN A 129 -12.12 6.34 -19.07
N GLU A 130 -11.37 5.30 -19.43
CA GLU A 130 -10.57 4.49 -18.50
C GLU A 130 -9.59 5.35 -17.70
N LEU A 131 -8.91 6.30 -18.34
CA LEU A 131 -7.96 7.19 -17.67
C LEU A 131 -8.64 8.20 -16.73
N ILE A 132 -9.78 8.75 -17.14
CA ILE A 132 -10.60 9.65 -16.30
C ILE A 132 -11.13 8.92 -15.07
N PHE A 133 -11.62 7.69 -15.27
CA PHE A 133 -12.09 6.84 -14.18
C PHE A 133 -10.97 6.50 -13.20
N LEU A 134 -9.78 6.17 -13.70
CA LEU A 134 -8.61 5.91 -12.87
C LEU A 134 -8.20 7.16 -12.07
N ARG A 135 -8.18 8.34 -12.69
CA ARG A 135 -7.90 9.61 -11.99
C ARG A 135 -8.90 9.88 -10.87
N PHE A 136 -10.18 9.67 -11.12
CA PHE A 136 -11.21 9.84 -10.10
C PHE A 136 -11.02 8.84 -8.95
N ALA A 137 -10.79 7.57 -9.27
CA ALA A 137 -10.52 6.54 -8.27
C ALA A 137 -9.27 6.85 -7.43
N VAL A 138 -8.21 7.37 -8.04
CA VAL A 138 -7.00 7.81 -7.33
C VAL A 138 -7.33 8.88 -6.30
N VAL A 139 -8.06 9.92 -6.69
CA VAL A 139 -8.44 10.99 -5.77
C VAL A 139 -9.22 10.42 -4.58
N VAL A 140 -10.19 9.53 -4.82
CA VAL A 140 -10.98 8.93 -3.75
C VAL A 140 -10.13 8.03 -2.85
N ILE A 141 -9.26 7.19 -3.43
CA ILE A 141 -8.35 6.32 -2.66
C ILE A 141 -7.39 7.14 -1.80
N THR A 142 -6.82 8.22 -2.34
CA THR A 142 -5.93 9.13 -1.60
C THR A 142 -6.66 9.84 -0.47
N LEU A 143 -7.87 10.35 -0.71
CA LEU A 143 -8.68 10.97 0.34
C LEU A 143 -9.03 9.97 1.45
N ALA A 144 -9.41 8.75 1.08
CA ALA A 144 -9.71 7.68 2.03
C ALA A 144 -8.47 7.31 2.87
N HIS A 145 -7.29 7.21 2.24
CA HIS A 145 -6.03 6.96 2.93
C HIS A 145 -5.66 8.10 3.89
N LEU A 146 -5.81 9.35 3.45
CA LEU A 146 -5.52 10.52 4.28
C LEU A 146 -6.47 10.62 5.47
N HIS A 147 -7.77 10.41 5.24
CA HIS A 147 -8.78 10.39 6.31
C HIS A 147 -8.46 9.31 7.34
N PHE A 148 -8.16 8.08 6.89
CA PHE A 148 -7.74 6.99 7.76
C PHE A 148 -6.49 7.38 8.57
N GLY A 149 -5.46 7.93 7.93
CA GLY A 149 -4.23 8.37 8.59
C GLY A 149 -4.49 9.44 9.66
N ILE A 150 -5.29 10.46 9.35
CA ILE A 150 -5.63 11.53 10.30
C ILE A 150 -6.41 10.98 11.50
N CYS A 151 -7.40 10.13 11.26
CA CYS A 151 -8.20 9.51 12.33
C CYS A 151 -7.31 8.70 13.28
N VAL A 152 -6.44 7.85 12.74
CA VAL A 152 -5.51 7.03 13.53
C VAL A 152 -4.57 7.93 14.33
N VAL A 153 -3.92 8.91 13.70
CA VAL A 153 -2.97 9.80 14.40
C VAL A 153 -3.67 10.54 15.54
N ARG A 154 -4.90 11.02 15.34
CA ARG A 154 -5.68 11.68 16.40
C ARG A 154 -6.00 10.74 17.56
N GLN A 155 -6.43 9.51 17.27
CA GLN A 155 -6.69 8.49 18.30
C GLN A 155 -5.43 8.12 19.07
N LEU A 156 -4.31 7.94 18.38
CA LEU A 156 -3.02 7.60 18.97
C LEU A 156 -2.50 8.73 19.86
N CYS A 157 -2.57 9.98 19.40
CA CYS A 157 -2.23 11.16 20.20
C CYS A 157 -3.09 11.27 21.47
N GLY A 158 -4.40 11.03 21.35
CA GLY A 158 -5.31 11.03 22.49
C GLY A 158 -5.01 9.93 23.49
N HIS A 159 -4.71 8.72 23.01
CA HIS A 159 -4.39 7.56 23.85
C HIS A 159 -3.07 7.74 24.61
N PHE A 160 -1.99 8.13 23.92
CA PHE A 160 -0.68 8.33 24.53
C PHE A 160 -0.52 9.68 25.24
N LYS A 161 -1.49 10.59 25.12
CA LYS A 161 -1.42 11.99 25.59
C LYS A 161 -0.21 12.75 25.03
N ILE A 162 0.26 12.38 23.84
CA ILE A 162 1.38 13.00 23.13
C ILE A 162 0.80 13.88 22.01
N HIS A 163 1.39 15.05 21.81
CA HIS A 163 1.05 15.93 20.70
C HIS A 163 1.99 15.62 19.53
N ALA A 164 1.51 14.93 18.49
CA ALA A 164 2.36 14.46 17.38
C ALA A 164 3.22 15.56 16.70
N PHE A 165 2.79 16.83 16.77
CA PHE A 165 3.51 17.97 16.18
C PHE A 165 4.10 18.94 17.22
N SER A 166 4.19 18.56 18.49
CA SER A 166 4.76 19.43 19.53
C SER A 166 6.25 19.22 19.68
N LEU A 167 7.05 20.22 19.26
CA LEU A 167 8.51 20.26 19.42
C LEU A 167 8.95 20.60 20.86
N ARG A 168 8.03 20.67 21.84
CA ARG A 168 8.35 21.09 23.22
C ARG A 168 9.48 20.27 23.85
N TYR A 169 9.58 18.98 23.53
CA TYR A 169 10.65 18.14 24.07
C TYR A 169 12.06 18.51 23.56
N LEU A 170 12.18 18.99 22.32
CA LEU A 170 13.46 19.47 21.75
C LEU A 170 13.89 20.78 22.39
N GLN A 171 12.94 21.69 22.67
CA GLN A 171 13.21 22.91 23.43
C GLN A 171 13.68 22.61 24.87
N GLN A 172 13.12 21.58 25.50
CA GLN A 172 13.50 21.19 26.86
C GLN A 172 14.88 20.52 26.93
N SER A 173 15.27 19.77 25.90
CA SER A 173 16.61 19.16 25.77
C SER A 173 17.70 20.21 25.53
N SER A 174 17.46 21.17 24.62
CA SER A 174 18.40 22.26 24.34
C SER A 174 18.66 23.16 25.56
N LYS A 175 17.63 23.38 26.40
CA LYS A 175 17.75 24.18 27.63
C LYS A 175 18.47 23.45 28.78
N LYS A 176 18.67 22.14 28.68
CA LYS A 176 19.42 21.32 29.65
C LYS A 176 20.90 21.17 29.30
N SER A 177 21.29 21.54 28.09
CA SER A 177 22.66 21.48 27.57
C SER A 177 23.35 22.85 27.56
N GLN A 178 22.68 23.90 28.04
CA GLN A 178 23.26 25.19 28.46
C GLN A 178 23.27 25.24 29.98
#